data_AF-A0AAV9Q0E7-F1
#
_entry.id   AF-A0AAV9Q0E7-F1
#
_cell.length_a   1.000
_cell.length_b   1.000
_cell.length_c   1.000
_cell.angle_alpha   90.00
_cell.angle_beta   90.00
_cell.angle_gamma   90.00
#
_symmetry.space_group_name_H-M   'P 1'
#
loop_
_entity.id
_entity.type
_entity.pdbx_description
1 polymer ?
#
loop_
_entity_poly.entity_id
_entity_poly.type
_entity_poly.pdbx_seq_one_letter_code
_entity_poly.pdbx_strand_id
1 'polypeptide(L)'
;MLADKARPREVTPEDLARYISRLSYSNASLSPSQWLPDFRTDRPGLDYENENKPYVEARRHVWPDDTDLELFMQNPQDTDDRGLSLEVKRVVDFCNGKTLPSIGPDEPGDSQDALVAWLDERAYEDGVFSSRSYRGPLTSHGLSRELRKNRYHHGKGRATRPRHPPPVRYVGCTNAPGSVPNQVSEPDADRRLIFVTDLNSSCIQALINTASTHQASALRDAVAKHLAFEPVVEVKIQADGLAMFELSFHIPGLLCRPSQTTDHRRFKNGEPLRRRNDISFLNWEDGLPAEFLYENQVSCVIAGLHEHNWVAYCFVDTYFDGGNERRETVAEYHKDKVSEDGMNTDPLTYGTCDADKPLWDPRKYFLTVYLHRTTPVIREWLLLIEKIEHGFRIYEQV
;
A
#
# COMPACT_ATOMS: atom_id res chain seq x y z
N MET A 1 -11.07 30.67 -37.11
CA MET A 1 -9.90 31.02 -36.28
C MET A 1 -10.12 30.37 -34.93
N LEU A 2 -9.46 29.23 -34.71
CA LEU A 2 -9.54 28.46 -33.48
C LEU A 2 -8.73 29.20 -32.41
N ALA A 3 -9.38 29.59 -31.33
CA ALA A 3 -8.72 30.17 -30.17
C ALA A 3 -7.83 29.11 -29.53
N ASP A 4 -6.55 29.46 -29.37
CA ASP A 4 -5.51 28.67 -28.73
C ASP A 4 -5.93 28.47 -27.25
N LYS A 5 -6.34 27.25 -26.90
CA LYS A 5 -6.62 26.88 -25.52
C LYS A 5 -5.30 26.96 -24.75
N ALA A 6 -5.16 27.96 -23.88
CA ALA A 6 -4.04 28.04 -22.95
C ALA A 6 -4.00 26.74 -22.14
N ARG A 7 -3.03 25.86 -22.45
CA ARG A 7 -2.75 24.70 -21.61
C ARG A 7 -2.28 25.22 -20.24
N PRO A 8 -2.74 24.63 -19.13
CA PRO A 8 -2.14 24.90 -17.83
C PRO A 8 -0.63 24.73 -17.94
N ARG A 9 0.14 25.71 -17.46
CA ARG A 9 1.60 25.68 -17.50
C ARG A 9 2.06 24.44 -16.72
N GLU A 10 2.87 23.59 -17.34
CA GLU A 10 3.47 22.47 -16.63
C GLU A 10 4.39 22.99 -15.52
N VAL A 11 4.14 22.55 -14.29
CA VAL A 11 4.99 22.86 -13.12
C VAL A 11 6.35 22.20 -13.34
N THR A 12 7.41 23.00 -13.48
CA THR A 12 8.75 22.47 -13.77
C THR A 12 9.47 22.00 -12.49
N PRO A 13 10.52 21.17 -12.60
CA PRO A 13 11.38 20.84 -11.46
C PRO A 13 11.94 22.07 -10.72
N GLU A 14 12.20 23.17 -11.44
CA GLU A 14 12.66 24.44 -10.85
C GLU A 14 11.57 25.14 -10.02
N ASP A 15 10.31 25.06 -10.45
CA ASP A 15 9.17 25.58 -9.70
C ASP A 15 9.00 24.81 -8.38
N LEU A 16 9.14 23.47 -8.41
CA LEU A 16 9.17 22.63 -7.21
C LEU A 16 10.33 23.00 -6.26
N ALA A 17 11.54 23.18 -6.79
CA ALA A 17 12.71 23.57 -5.99
C ALA A 17 12.54 24.94 -5.32
N ARG A 18 11.89 25.89 -6.00
CA ARG A 18 11.59 27.22 -5.46
C ARG A 18 10.55 27.16 -4.34
N TYR A 19 9.55 26.29 -4.42
CA TYR A 19 8.57 26.09 -3.35
C TYR A 19 9.17 25.37 -2.14
N ILE A 20 9.97 24.32 -2.36
CA ILE A 20 10.67 23.59 -1.29
C ILE A 20 11.60 24.51 -0.50
N SER A 21 12.28 25.47 -1.16
CA SER A 21 13.16 26.43 -0.48
C SER A 21 12.43 27.47 0.38
N ARG A 22 11.09 27.60 0.24
CA ARG A 22 10.25 28.50 1.05
C ARG A 22 9.61 27.83 2.25
N LEU A 23 9.67 26.50 2.36
CA LEU A 23 9.19 25.78 3.53
C LEU A 23 10.13 26.07 4.70
N SER A 24 9.64 26.79 5.72
CA SER A 24 10.34 26.92 6.99
C SER A 24 10.33 25.56 7.67
N TYR A 25 11.50 24.94 7.82
CA TYR A 25 11.66 23.73 8.60
C TYR A 25 11.33 24.04 10.07
N SER A 26 10.11 23.74 10.49
CA SER A 26 9.82 23.62 11.91
C SER A 26 10.60 22.40 12.42
N ASN A 27 11.55 22.63 13.32
CA ASN A 27 12.28 21.58 14.02
C ASN A 27 11.28 20.73 14.82
N ALA A 28 10.74 19.69 14.20
CA ALA A 28 10.15 18.58 14.93
C ALA A 28 11.31 17.90 15.66
N SER A 29 11.28 17.93 16.99
CA SER A 29 12.24 17.21 17.82
C SER A 29 12.01 15.71 17.63
N LEU A 30 12.62 15.14 16.61
CA LEU A 30 12.76 13.69 16.48
C LEU A 30 13.69 13.25 17.60
N SER A 31 13.17 12.52 18.59
CA SER A 31 14.03 11.69 19.43
C SER A 31 14.86 10.82 18.49
N PRO A 32 16.16 10.61 18.73
CA PRO A 32 16.95 9.72 17.89
C PRO A 32 16.41 8.29 18.08
N SER A 33 15.45 7.90 17.24
CA SER A 33 15.10 6.50 17.03
C SER A 33 16.28 5.88 16.31
N GLN A 34 17.27 5.44 17.08
CA GLN A 34 18.47 4.84 16.53
C GLN A 34 18.09 3.53 15.83
N TRP A 35 18.49 3.39 14.57
CA TRP A 35 18.34 2.13 13.84
C TRP A 35 19.11 1.04 14.60
N LEU A 36 18.38 0.06 15.14
CA LEU A 36 18.98 -0.97 15.97
C LEU A 36 19.92 -1.85 15.13
N PRO A 37 21.11 -2.20 15.64
CA PRO A 37 22.04 -3.10 14.95
C PRO A 37 21.39 -4.40 14.50
N ASP A 38 20.47 -4.93 15.32
CA ASP A 38 19.72 -6.16 15.08
C ASP A 38 18.85 -6.11 13.82
N PHE A 39 18.59 -4.94 13.24
CA PHE A 39 17.88 -4.84 11.97
C PHE A 39 18.78 -5.12 10.76
N ARG A 40 20.12 -5.12 10.89
CA ARG A 40 21.03 -5.26 9.75
C ARG A 40 21.24 -6.70 9.30
N THR A 41 21.04 -7.65 10.18
CA THR A 41 21.37 -9.06 9.94
C THR A 41 20.19 -9.95 10.27
N ASP A 42 20.22 -11.14 9.70
CA ASP A 42 19.28 -12.19 10.06
C ASP A 42 19.42 -12.49 11.55
N ARG A 43 18.29 -12.80 12.18
CA ARG A 43 18.23 -13.05 13.62
C ARG A 43 18.09 -14.54 13.87
N PRO A 44 19.18 -15.24 14.22
CA PRO A 44 19.13 -16.69 14.44
C PRO A 44 18.19 -17.02 15.60
N GLY A 45 17.38 -18.06 15.44
CA GLY A 45 16.44 -18.52 16.46
C GLY A 45 15.05 -17.87 16.40
N LEU A 46 14.79 -16.98 15.44
CA LEU A 46 13.41 -16.55 15.16
C LEU A 46 12.59 -17.69 14.56
N ASP A 47 11.44 -17.93 15.17
CA ASP A 47 10.46 -18.88 14.66
C ASP A 47 9.58 -18.21 13.59
N TYR A 48 10.09 -18.17 12.36
CA TYR A 48 9.36 -17.65 11.21
C TYR A 48 8.10 -18.49 10.89
N GLU A 49 7.91 -19.68 11.46
CA GLU A 49 6.68 -20.45 11.25
C GLU A 49 5.45 -19.75 11.84
N ASN A 50 5.64 -18.91 12.87
CA ASN A 50 4.53 -18.11 13.43
C ASN A 50 4.05 -17.00 12.50
N GLU A 51 4.82 -16.64 11.48
CA GLU A 51 4.37 -15.73 10.41
C GLU A 51 3.35 -16.38 9.47
N ASN A 52 3.19 -17.71 9.51
CA ASN A 52 2.15 -18.41 8.77
C ASN A 52 0.80 -18.45 9.51
N LYS A 53 0.76 -18.03 10.79
CA LYS A 53 -0.45 -18.06 11.62
C LYS A 53 -1.07 -16.68 11.69
N PRO A 54 -2.33 -16.51 11.24
CA PRO A 54 -3.05 -15.25 11.38
C PRO A 54 -3.15 -14.81 12.85
N TYR A 55 -3.02 -13.51 13.09
CA TYR A 55 -3.18 -12.88 14.40
C TYR A 55 -4.55 -13.18 15.01
N VAL A 56 -5.61 -13.12 14.19
CA VAL A 56 -7.00 -13.37 14.62
C VAL A 56 -7.16 -14.80 15.14
N GLU A 57 -6.55 -15.79 14.49
CA GLU A 57 -6.55 -17.18 14.97
C GLU A 57 -5.78 -17.31 16.30
N ALA A 58 -4.62 -16.65 16.40
CA ALA A 58 -3.80 -16.66 17.61
C ALA A 58 -4.51 -16.02 18.80
N ARG A 59 -5.45 -15.08 18.58
CA ARG A 59 -6.16 -14.34 19.64
C ARG A 59 -7.59 -14.81 19.92
N ARG A 60 -8.15 -15.70 19.09
CA ARG A 60 -9.55 -16.16 19.21
C ARG A 60 -9.91 -16.73 20.58
N HIS A 61 -8.95 -17.35 21.26
CA HIS A 61 -9.15 -17.94 22.59
C HIS A 61 -9.34 -16.90 23.72
N VAL A 62 -8.91 -15.64 23.49
CA VAL A 62 -9.03 -14.56 24.49
C VAL A 62 -10.40 -13.90 24.43
N TRP A 63 -10.92 -13.67 23.21
CA TRP A 63 -12.21 -13.02 22.97
C TRP A 63 -13.01 -13.83 21.94
N PRO A 64 -13.73 -14.89 22.40
CA PRO A 64 -14.39 -15.84 21.51
C PRO A 64 -15.65 -15.30 20.84
N ASP A 65 -16.20 -14.17 21.30
CA ASP A 65 -17.45 -13.60 20.80
C ASP A 65 -17.23 -12.47 19.77
N ASP A 66 -16.01 -11.89 19.72
CA ASP A 66 -15.69 -10.76 18.84
C ASP A 66 -15.61 -11.19 17.38
N THR A 67 -15.97 -10.30 16.45
CA THR A 67 -15.68 -10.55 15.03
C THR A 67 -14.17 -10.52 14.77
N ASP A 68 -13.69 -11.18 13.71
CA ASP A 68 -12.26 -11.13 13.36
C ASP A 68 -11.77 -9.69 13.14
N LEU A 69 -12.65 -8.80 12.68
CA LEU A 69 -12.37 -7.38 12.52
C LEU A 69 -12.18 -6.67 13.86
N GLU A 70 -13.11 -6.84 14.80
CA GLU A 70 -13.00 -6.24 16.14
C GLU A 70 -11.76 -6.78 16.87
N LEU A 71 -11.57 -8.10 16.80
CA LEU A 71 -10.41 -8.79 17.38
C LEU A 71 -9.08 -8.27 16.82
N PHE A 72 -9.01 -8.06 15.50
CA PHE A 72 -7.81 -7.54 14.86
C PHE A 72 -7.56 -6.07 15.22
N MET A 73 -8.61 -5.25 15.26
CA MET A 73 -8.49 -3.81 15.46
C MET A 73 -8.28 -3.41 16.92
N GLN A 74 -8.61 -4.26 17.89
CA GLN A 74 -8.32 -4.02 19.30
C GLN A 74 -6.82 -4.11 19.59
N ASN A 75 -6.28 -3.08 20.26
CA ASN A 75 -4.91 -3.11 20.74
C ASN A 75 -4.82 -3.88 22.06
N PRO A 76 -4.03 -4.96 22.16
CA PRO A 76 -3.90 -5.73 23.39
C PRO A 76 -3.37 -4.95 24.60
N GLN A 77 -2.74 -3.79 24.37
CA GLN A 77 -2.22 -2.93 25.43
C GLN A 77 -3.28 -1.98 25.99
N ASP A 78 -4.40 -1.79 25.29
CA ASP A 78 -5.51 -0.94 25.73
C ASP A 78 -6.39 -1.77 26.67
N THR A 79 -6.00 -1.82 27.94
CA THR A 79 -6.53 -2.77 28.93
C THR A 79 -7.80 -2.30 29.66
N ASP A 80 -8.23 -1.05 29.46
CA ASP A 80 -9.14 -0.39 30.38
C ASP A 80 -10.52 0.02 29.82
N ASP A 81 -10.78 -0.11 28.52
CA ASP A 81 -12.11 0.23 27.95
C ASP A 81 -12.63 -0.87 27.02
N ARG A 82 -13.75 -1.49 27.40
CA ARG A 82 -14.49 -2.41 26.51
C ARG A 82 -15.17 -1.68 25.36
N GLY A 83 -15.22 -0.35 25.39
CA GLY A 83 -15.66 0.46 24.26
C GLY A 83 -14.69 0.35 23.09
N LEU A 84 -15.22 0.13 21.87
CA LEU A 84 -14.42 0.28 20.66
C LEU A 84 -13.88 1.72 20.63
N SER A 85 -12.56 1.87 20.50
CA SER A 85 -11.97 3.19 20.26
C SER A 85 -12.61 3.83 19.02
N LEU A 86 -12.58 5.15 18.92
CA LEU A 86 -13.17 5.87 17.78
C LEU A 86 -12.61 5.37 16.43
N GLU A 87 -11.32 5.00 16.42
CA GLU A 87 -10.64 4.43 15.27
C GLU A 87 -11.21 3.05 14.92
N VAL A 88 -11.33 2.15 15.90
CA VAL A 88 -11.90 0.81 15.70
C VAL A 88 -13.34 0.92 15.17
N LYS A 89 -14.15 1.79 15.79
CA LYS A 89 -15.53 2.04 15.34
C LYS A 89 -15.58 2.53 13.89
N ARG A 90 -14.68 3.43 13.50
CA ARG A 90 -14.60 3.93 12.11
C ARG A 90 -14.31 2.80 11.13
N VAL A 91 -13.36 1.93 11.44
CA VAL A 91 -13.03 0.79 10.57
C VAL A 91 -14.21 -0.19 10.50
N VAL A 92 -14.84 -0.49 11.63
CA VAL A 92 -16.04 -1.36 11.70
C VAL A 92 -17.20 -0.77 10.91
N ASP A 93 -17.48 0.53 11.04
CA ASP A 93 -18.53 1.21 10.29
C ASP A 93 -18.20 1.25 8.78
N PHE A 94 -16.93 1.37 8.40
CA PHE A 94 -16.51 1.28 7.00
C PHE A 94 -16.72 -0.13 6.44
N CYS A 95 -16.23 -1.16 7.14
CA CYS A 95 -16.34 -2.55 6.69
C CYS A 95 -17.79 -3.05 6.63
N ASN A 96 -18.67 -2.53 7.49
CA ASN A 96 -20.12 -2.79 7.45
C ASN A 96 -20.89 -1.93 6.45
N GLY A 97 -20.21 -1.01 5.77
CA GLY A 97 -20.77 -0.21 4.70
C GLY A 97 -20.91 -0.99 3.39
N LYS A 98 -21.32 -0.28 2.33
CA LYS A 98 -21.47 -0.86 0.99
C LYS A 98 -20.47 -0.23 0.04
N THR A 99 -19.64 -1.05 -0.60
CA THR A 99 -18.87 -0.63 -1.78
C THR A 99 -19.80 -0.72 -2.99
N LEU A 100 -20.11 0.43 -3.58
CA LEU A 100 -20.88 0.49 -4.82
C LEU A 100 -19.99 0.10 -6.01
N PRO A 101 -20.57 -0.38 -7.13
CA PRO A 101 -19.81 -0.58 -8.36
C PRO A 101 -19.11 0.72 -8.77
N SER A 102 -17.83 0.62 -9.08
CA SER A 102 -17.08 1.72 -9.69
C SER A 102 -17.64 1.97 -11.08
N ILE A 103 -18.00 3.22 -11.40
CA ILE A 103 -18.50 3.61 -12.72
C ILE A 103 -17.27 3.83 -13.62
N GLY A 104 -16.65 2.73 -14.04
CA GLY A 104 -15.56 2.72 -15.02
C GLY A 104 -16.01 2.09 -16.35
N PRO A 105 -15.65 2.66 -17.52
CA PRO A 105 -15.98 2.15 -18.85
C PRO A 105 -15.30 0.80 -19.16
N ASP A 106 -14.21 0.46 -18.46
CA ASP A 106 -13.42 -0.75 -18.68
C ASP A 106 -13.62 -1.83 -17.60
N GLU A 107 -14.51 -1.62 -16.64
CA GLU A 107 -14.86 -2.67 -15.67
C GLU A 107 -15.96 -3.56 -16.28
N PRO A 108 -15.70 -4.87 -16.49
CA PRO A 108 -16.70 -5.76 -17.07
C PRO A 108 -17.97 -5.68 -16.23
N GLY A 109 -19.06 -5.28 -16.90
CA GLY A 109 -20.36 -5.08 -16.28
C GLY A 109 -20.71 -6.26 -15.36
N ASP A 110 -21.06 -5.92 -14.13
CA ASP A 110 -21.70 -6.79 -13.13
C ASP A 110 -20.81 -7.65 -12.22
N SER A 111 -19.49 -7.43 -12.13
CA SER A 111 -18.62 -8.37 -11.38
C SER A 111 -18.12 -7.82 -10.05
N GLN A 112 -18.39 -8.53 -8.95
CA GLN A 112 -17.80 -8.40 -7.61
C GLN A 112 -16.25 -8.56 -7.57
N ASP A 113 -15.58 -8.54 -8.72
CA ASP A 113 -14.22 -9.00 -8.96
C ASP A 113 -13.35 -7.94 -9.65
N ALA A 114 -13.45 -6.68 -9.21
CA ALA A 114 -12.51 -5.65 -9.65
C ALA A 114 -11.08 -6.03 -9.27
N LEU A 115 -10.15 -5.85 -10.21
CA LEU A 115 -8.72 -5.99 -9.97
C LEU A 115 -8.25 -4.75 -9.19
N VAL A 116 -7.96 -4.94 -7.91
CA VAL A 116 -7.69 -3.85 -6.97
C VAL A 116 -6.37 -4.00 -6.23
N ALA A 117 -5.72 -5.17 -6.34
CA ALA A 117 -4.54 -5.48 -5.58
C ALA A 117 -3.39 -5.97 -6.46
N TRP A 118 -2.18 -5.67 -6.02
CA TRP A 118 -0.95 -6.24 -6.55
C TRP A 118 -0.11 -6.74 -5.40
N LEU A 119 0.47 -7.92 -5.59
CA LEU A 119 1.28 -8.59 -4.58
C LEU A 119 2.62 -8.98 -5.23
N ASP A 120 3.74 -8.65 -4.58
CA ASP A 120 5.10 -9.04 -5.00
C ASP A 120 5.82 -9.64 -3.80
N GLU A 121 6.04 -10.96 -3.85
CA GLU A 121 6.76 -11.72 -2.82
C GLU A 121 8.07 -12.26 -3.34
N ARG A 122 9.13 -12.01 -2.57
CA ARG A 122 10.51 -12.40 -2.90
C ARG A 122 11.20 -13.02 -1.69
N ALA A 123 12.06 -13.99 -1.95
CA ALA A 123 12.99 -14.56 -0.99
C ALA A 123 14.40 -14.01 -1.18
N TYR A 124 15.16 -14.02 -0.09
CA TYR A 124 16.60 -13.86 -0.09
C TYR A 124 17.24 -15.02 0.67
N GLU A 125 18.01 -15.84 -0.03
CA GLU A 125 18.74 -16.96 0.58
C GLU A 125 20.14 -17.04 -0.02
N ASP A 126 21.17 -16.99 0.83
CA ASP A 126 22.59 -17.11 0.44
C ASP A 126 23.02 -16.20 -0.74
N GLY A 127 22.51 -14.97 -0.77
CA GLY A 127 22.82 -14.01 -1.84
C GLY A 127 22.03 -14.22 -3.13
N VAL A 128 21.14 -15.23 -3.18
CA VAL A 128 20.28 -15.53 -4.32
C VAL A 128 18.88 -14.96 -4.06
N PHE A 129 18.38 -14.21 -5.04
CA PHE A 129 17.01 -13.72 -5.04
C PHE A 129 16.11 -14.69 -5.80
N SER A 130 14.95 -14.98 -5.23
CA SER A 130 13.90 -15.70 -5.94
C SER A 130 12.55 -15.05 -5.69
N SER A 131 11.57 -15.38 -6.53
CA SER A 131 10.24 -14.80 -6.47
C SER A 131 9.16 -15.85 -6.61
N ARG A 132 8.02 -15.60 -5.98
CA ARG A 132 6.85 -16.44 -6.19
C ARG A 132 6.29 -16.28 -7.60
N SER A 133 5.55 -17.29 -8.03
CA SER A 133 5.11 -17.47 -9.41
C SER A 133 4.02 -16.49 -9.84
N TYR A 134 3.17 -16.02 -8.92
CA TYR A 134 2.16 -15.02 -9.25
C TYR A 134 2.82 -13.63 -9.35
N ARG A 135 2.45 -12.89 -10.39
CA ARG A 135 3.09 -11.61 -10.76
C ARG A 135 2.11 -10.67 -11.46
N GLY A 136 0.85 -10.70 -11.05
CA GLY A 136 -0.20 -9.97 -11.75
C GLY A 136 -1.30 -9.47 -10.83
N PRO A 137 -2.28 -8.76 -11.41
CA PRO A 137 -3.30 -8.07 -10.67
C PRO A 137 -4.25 -9.09 -10.04
N LEU A 138 -4.74 -8.75 -8.85
CA LEU A 138 -5.57 -9.60 -8.02
C LEU A 138 -6.87 -8.87 -7.67
N THR A 139 -7.95 -9.65 -7.62
CA THR A 139 -9.17 -9.24 -6.91
C THR A 139 -8.93 -9.33 -5.41
N SER A 140 -9.83 -8.78 -4.60
CA SER A 140 -9.77 -8.93 -3.12
C SER A 140 -9.76 -10.41 -2.68
N HIS A 141 -10.55 -11.25 -3.34
CA HIS A 141 -10.55 -12.70 -3.11
C HIS A 141 -9.24 -13.35 -3.59
N GLY A 142 -8.72 -12.94 -4.75
CA GLY A 142 -7.41 -13.37 -5.24
C GLY A 142 -6.29 -13.05 -4.25
N LEU A 143 -6.28 -11.82 -3.72
CA LEU A 143 -5.35 -11.39 -2.67
C LEU A 143 -5.46 -12.27 -1.42
N SER A 144 -6.68 -12.53 -0.93
CA SER A 144 -6.87 -13.40 0.24
C SER A 144 -6.33 -14.81 -0.01
N ARG A 145 -6.58 -15.38 -1.19
CA ARG A 145 -6.11 -16.73 -1.55
C ARG A 145 -4.58 -16.80 -1.59
N GLU A 146 -3.92 -15.81 -2.19
CA GLU A 146 -2.44 -15.79 -2.26
C GLU A 146 -1.82 -15.54 -0.88
N LEU A 147 -2.37 -14.64 -0.07
CA LEU A 147 -1.86 -14.35 1.27
C LEU A 147 -2.05 -15.49 2.28
N ARG A 148 -3.01 -16.40 2.04
CA ARG A 148 -3.20 -17.62 2.86
C ARG A 148 -2.15 -18.70 2.60
N LYS A 149 -1.37 -18.60 1.51
CA LYS A 149 -0.23 -19.50 1.30
C LYS A 149 0.81 -19.23 2.38
N ASN A 150 1.48 -20.29 2.85
CA ASN A 150 2.54 -20.16 3.86
C ASN A 150 3.57 -19.12 3.40
N ARG A 151 3.85 -18.12 4.24
CA ARG A 151 4.89 -17.12 4.03
C ARG A 151 6.28 -17.74 4.12
N TYR A 152 6.46 -18.71 5.01
CA TYR A 152 7.73 -19.41 5.21
C TYR A 152 7.57 -20.93 5.25
N HIS A 153 8.57 -21.62 4.72
CA HIS A 153 8.67 -23.07 4.80
C HIS A 153 9.15 -23.52 6.17
N HIS A 154 8.81 -24.76 6.53
CA HIS A 154 9.21 -25.35 7.80
C HIS A 154 10.74 -25.31 7.98
N GLY A 155 11.17 -24.83 9.14
CA GLY A 155 12.59 -24.80 9.54
C GLY A 155 13.37 -23.53 9.20
N LYS A 156 12.78 -22.51 8.55
CA LYS A 156 13.47 -21.22 8.38
C LYS A 156 13.83 -20.60 9.74
N GLY A 157 15.05 -20.06 9.86
CA GLY A 157 15.53 -19.42 11.10
C GLY A 157 15.89 -20.39 12.23
N ARG A 158 15.59 -21.70 12.10
CA ARG A 158 16.13 -22.71 13.00
C ARG A 158 17.61 -22.90 12.69
N ALA A 159 18.46 -22.86 13.71
CA ALA A 159 19.87 -23.18 13.56
C ALA A 159 20.00 -24.57 12.93
N THR A 160 20.33 -24.61 11.64
CA THR A 160 20.72 -25.86 10.99
C THR A 160 22.03 -26.25 11.65
N ARG A 161 22.05 -27.38 12.36
CA ARG A 161 23.31 -28.05 12.70
C ARG A 161 24.13 -28.11 11.40
N PRO A 162 25.45 -27.88 11.42
CA PRO A 162 26.27 -27.95 10.22
C PRO A 162 26.00 -29.28 9.53
N ARG A 163 25.26 -29.23 8.40
CA ARG A 163 25.12 -30.42 7.57
C ARG A 163 26.50 -30.64 6.99
N HIS A 164 27.12 -31.77 7.33
CA HIS A 164 28.28 -32.25 6.60
C HIS A 164 27.99 -32.15 5.09
N PRO A 165 28.96 -31.71 4.28
CA PRO A 165 28.76 -31.65 2.84
C PRO A 165 28.31 -33.03 2.36
N PRO A 166 27.19 -33.13 1.62
CA PRO A 166 26.81 -34.41 1.06
C PRO A 166 27.94 -34.88 0.14
N PRO A 167 28.25 -36.19 0.11
CA PRO A 167 29.24 -36.70 -0.81
C PRO A 167 28.82 -36.34 -2.23
N VAL A 168 29.75 -35.74 -2.97
CA VAL A 168 29.60 -35.38 -4.38
C VAL A 168 29.19 -36.63 -5.14
N ARG A 169 27.90 -36.78 -5.44
CA ARG A 169 27.42 -37.77 -6.39
C ARG A 169 27.45 -37.12 -7.77
N TYR A 170 28.39 -37.58 -8.59
CA TYR A 170 28.34 -37.38 -10.03
C TYR A 170 26.96 -37.81 -10.54
N VAL A 171 26.25 -36.89 -11.19
CA VAL A 171 24.97 -37.14 -11.86
C VAL A 171 25.26 -37.97 -13.11
N GLY A 172 25.10 -39.29 -12.99
CA GLY A 172 24.93 -40.17 -14.14
C GLY A 172 23.45 -40.21 -14.51
N CYS A 173 23.10 -39.74 -15.70
CA CYS A 173 21.75 -39.82 -16.25
C CYS A 173 21.27 -41.27 -16.30
N THR A 174 20.29 -41.63 -15.48
CA THR A 174 19.42 -42.78 -15.72
C THR A 174 17.98 -42.35 -15.52
N ASN A 175 17.25 -42.27 -16.63
CA ASN A 175 15.82 -41.96 -16.65
C ASN A 175 15.06 -43.18 -16.11
N ALA A 176 14.58 -43.10 -14.86
CA ALA A 176 13.53 -44.00 -14.37
C ALA A 176 12.17 -43.33 -14.64
N PRO A 177 11.25 -43.97 -15.39
CA PRO A 177 9.92 -43.43 -15.60
C PRO A 177 9.06 -43.69 -14.37
N GLY A 178 8.73 -42.65 -13.61
CA GLY A 178 7.84 -42.78 -12.45
C GLY A 178 7.90 -41.68 -11.40
N SER A 179 8.81 -40.70 -11.51
CA SER A 179 8.79 -39.54 -10.61
C SER A 179 7.62 -38.62 -10.97
N VAL A 180 6.57 -38.67 -10.14
CA VAL A 180 5.58 -37.60 -9.98
C VAL A 180 6.34 -36.27 -9.96
N PRO A 181 5.94 -35.24 -10.73
CA PRO A 181 6.65 -33.97 -10.72
C PRO A 181 6.66 -33.46 -9.28
N ASN A 182 7.86 -33.34 -8.69
CA ASN A 182 8.06 -32.67 -7.42
C ASN A 182 7.36 -31.32 -7.53
N GLN A 183 6.31 -31.08 -6.74
CA GLN A 183 5.79 -29.74 -6.54
C GLN A 183 6.96 -28.92 -6.04
N VAL A 184 7.52 -28.06 -6.90
CA VAL A 184 8.54 -27.11 -6.50
C VAL A 184 7.86 -26.23 -5.47
N SER A 185 8.31 -26.35 -4.21
CA SER A 185 7.86 -25.49 -3.13
C SER A 185 8.04 -24.05 -3.57
N GLU A 186 7.03 -23.20 -3.40
CA GLU A 186 7.20 -21.77 -3.65
C GLU A 186 8.37 -21.24 -2.80
N PRO A 187 9.07 -20.18 -3.19
CA PRO A 187 10.07 -19.59 -2.30
C PRO A 187 9.41 -18.91 -1.08
N ASP A 188 10.21 -18.67 -0.04
CA ASP A 188 9.78 -17.85 1.10
C ASP A 188 9.42 -16.41 0.68
N ALA A 189 8.64 -15.73 1.50
CA ALA A 189 8.24 -14.34 1.28
C ALA A 189 8.89 -13.42 2.32
N ASP A 190 10.22 -13.32 2.21
CA ASP A 190 11.09 -12.45 3.00
C ASP A 190 10.70 -10.98 2.85
N ARG A 191 10.53 -10.55 1.60
CA ARG A 191 10.01 -9.25 1.22
C ARG A 191 8.63 -9.43 0.58
N ARG A 192 7.61 -8.81 1.19
CA ARG A 192 6.22 -8.85 0.72
C ARG A 192 5.75 -7.43 0.44
N LEU A 193 5.44 -7.10 -0.81
CA LEU A 193 4.81 -5.83 -1.17
C LEU A 193 3.33 -6.06 -1.46
N ILE A 194 2.48 -5.29 -0.81
CA ILE A 194 1.04 -5.29 -1.02
C ILE A 194 0.64 -3.89 -1.43
N PHE A 195 0.14 -3.77 -2.65
CA PHE A 195 -0.42 -2.53 -3.19
C PHE A 195 -1.91 -2.71 -3.42
N VAL A 196 -2.71 -1.75 -2.96
CA VAL A 196 -4.17 -1.77 -3.11
C VAL A 196 -4.66 -0.40 -3.58
N THR A 197 -5.34 -0.38 -4.72
CA THR A 197 -6.10 0.78 -5.19
C THR A 197 -7.49 0.75 -4.58
N ASP A 198 -7.99 1.91 -4.16
CA ASP A 198 -9.33 2.09 -3.59
C ASP A 198 -9.65 1.07 -2.48
N LEU A 199 -8.84 1.07 -1.41
CA LEU A 199 -8.95 0.13 -0.28
C LEU A 199 -10.41 -0.03 0.17
N ASN A 200 -10.96 -1.24 0.01
CA ASN A 200 -12.35 -1.57 0.31
C ASN A 200 -12.47 -2.61 1.42
N SER A 201 -13.71 -2.88 1.87
CA SER A 201 -13.99 -3.80 2.98
C SER A 201 -13.46 -5.21 2.73
N SER A 202 -13.60 -5.74 1.50
CA SER A 202 -13.11 -7.07 1.12
C SER A 202 -11.57 -7.15 1.16
N CYS A 203 -10.87 -6.11 0.72
CA CYS A 203 -9.42 -6.01 0.83
C CYS A 203 -8.98 -5.96 2.30
N ILE A 204 -9.63 -5.13 3.13
CA ILE A 204 -9.34 -5.09 4.58
C ILE A 204 -9.53 -6.48 5.19
N GLN A 205 -10.63 -7.16 4.88
CA GLN A 205 -10.90 -8.50 5.39
C GLN A 205 -9.83 -9.52 4.95
N ALA A 206 -9.38 -9.45 3.70
CA ALA A 206 -8.31 -10.29 3.19
C ALA A 206 -6.99 -10.08 3.96
N LEU A 207 -6.65 -8.82 4.27
CA LEU A 207 -5.42 -8.45 4.97
C LEU A 207 -5.48 -8.87 6.45
N ILE A 208 -6.54 -8.53 7.17
CA ILE A 208 -6.63 -8.82 8.62
C ILE A 208 -6.70 -10.33 8.92
N ASN A 209 -7.32 -11.11 8.03
CA ASN A 209 -7.44 -12.56 8.18
C ASN A 209 -6.15 -13.32 7.83
N THR A 210 -5.12 -12.62 7.33
CA THR A 210 -3.85 -13.24 6.91
C THR A 210 -2.62 -12.62 7.55
N ALA A 211 -2.77 -11.46 8.21
CA ALA A 211 -1.68 -10.80 8.90
C ALA A 211 -1.22 -11.60 10.13
N SER A 212 0.09 -11.79 10.25
CA SER A 212 0.71 -12.42 11.42
C SER A 212 0.72 -11.49 12.64
N THR A 213 1.14 -12.01 13.80
CA THR A 213 1.26 -11.20 15.02
C THR A 213 2.22 -10.02 14.87
N HIS A 214 3.32 -10.20 14.12
CA HIS A 214 4.30 -9.13 13.91
C HIS A 214 3.82 -8.08 12.89
N GLN A 215 2.89 -8.45 12.00
CA GLN A 215 2.30 -7.55 11.02
C GLN A 215 1.08 -6.79 11.56
N ALA A 216 0.39 -7.34 12.57
CA ALA A 216 -0.91 -6.87 13.00
C ALA A 216 -0.93 -5.39 13.42
N SER A 217 0.05 -4.95 14.23
CA SER A 217 0.12 -3.56 14.70
C SER A 217 0.26 -2.57 13.54
N ALA A 218 1.24 -2.78 12.67
CA ALA A 218 1.51 -1.89 11.55
C ALA A 218 0.34 -1.83 10.55
N LEU A 219 -0.29 -2.98 10.25
CA LEU A 219 -1.44 -3.03 9.36
C LEU A 219 -2.69 -2.37 9.98
N ARG A 220 -2.93 -2.58 11.28
CA ARG A 220 -4.03 -1.92 12.01
C ARG A 220 -3.93 -0.40 11.91
N ASP A 221 -2.76 0.14 12.24
CA ASP A 221 -2.49 1.57 12.16
C ASP A 221 -2.62 2.06 10.72
N ALA A 222 -2.12 1.28 9.74
CA ALA A 222 -2.20 1.62 8.33
C ALA A 222 -3.66 1.81 7.86
N VAL A 223 -4.53 0.86 8.21
CA VAL A 223 -5.96 0.90 7.87
C VAL A 223 -6.66 2.04 8.60
N ALA A 224 -6.43 2.20 9.91
CA ALA A 224 -7.06 3.24 10.71
C ALA A 224 -6.73 4.65 10.18
N LYS A 225 -5.43 4.96 9.99
CA LYS A 225 -4.95 6.26 9.50
C LYS A 225 -5.38 6.54 8.06
N HIS A 226 -5.43 5.52 7.20
CA HIS A 226 -5.95 5.66 5.83
C HIS A 226 -7.44 6.01 5.83
N LEU A 227 -8.27 5.33 6.64
CA LEU A 227 -9.69 5.68 6.75
C LEU A 227 -9.93 6.99 7.50
N ALA A 228 -8.99 7.41 8.35
CA ALA A 228 -9.06 8.65 9.12
C ALA A 228 -8.79 9.91 8.30
N PHE A 229 -8.15 9.81 7.13
CA PHE A 229 -7.61 10.96 6.39
C PHE A 229 -6.53 11.72 7.16
N GLU A 230 -5.75 10.99 7.97
CA GLU A 230 -4.74 11.59 8.86
C GLU A 230 -3.40 11.82 8.13
N PRO A 231 -2.85 13.05 8.15
CA PRO A 231 -1.51 13.32 7.65
C PRO A 231 -0.45 12.93 8.68
N VAL A 232 0.42 11.98 8.34
CA VAL A 232 1.54 11.63 9.22
C VAL A 232 2.73 11.10 8.43
N VAL A 233 3.94 11.35 8.92
CA VAL A 233 5.17 10.67 8.51
C VAL A 233 5.87 10.25 9.79
N GLU A 234 6.08 8.96 9.97
CA GLU A 234 6.44 8.39 11.26
C GLU A 234 7.48 7.28 11.13
N VAL A 235 8.32 7.16 12.17
CA VAL A 235 9.24 6.05 12.37
C VAL A 235 9.00 5.51 13.77
N LYS A 236 8.53 4.27 13.87
CA LYS A 236 8.39 3.57 15.15
C LYS A 236 9.44 2.48 15.24
N ILE A 237 10.21 2.51 16.33
CA ILE A 237 11.16 1.45 16.66
C ILE A 237 10.70 0.83 17.97
N GLN A 238 10.23 -0.41 17.91
CA GLN A 238 9.89 -1.19 19.09
C GLN A 238 11.16 -1.92 19.54
N ALA A 239 11.68 -1.57 20.72
CA ALA A 239 12.85 -2.20 21.31
C ALA A 239 12.48 -3.24 22.38
N ASP A 240 11.27 -3.16 22.94
CA ASP A 240 10.80 -4.08 23.97
C ASP A 240 10.32 -5.39 23.35
N GLY A 241 10.84 -6.51 23.86
CA GLY A 241 10.53 -7.85 23.35
C GLY A 241 11.24 -8.14 22.02
N LEU A 242 10.49 -8.54 21.00
CA LEU A 242 11.05 -8.76 19.67
C LEU A 242 11.18 -7.42 18.96
N ALA A 243 12.42 -6.96 18.76
CA ALA A 243 12.64 -5.65 18.16
C ALA A 243 12.08 -5.55 16.73
N MET A 244 11.26 -4.55 16.46
CA MET A 244 10.62 -4.32 15.14
C MET A 244 10.74 -2.87 14.74
N PHE A 245 10.74 -2.61 13.43
CA PHE A 245 10.64 -1.27 12.89
C PHE A 245 9.35 -1.10 12.10
N GLU A 246 8.85 0.14 12.09
CA GLU A 246 7.78 0.61 11.22
C GLU A 246 8.19 1.97 10.64
N LEU A 247 8.14 2.09 9.33
CA LEU A 247 8.34 3.33 8.59
C LEU A 247 7.02 3.61 7.86
N SER A 248 6.34 4.70 8.22
CA SER A 248 5.01 4.97 7.68
C SER A 248 4.87 6.41 7.20
N PHE A 249 4.07 6.57 6.15
CA PHE A 249 3.54 7.86 5.77
C PHE A 249 2.10 7.73 5.31
N HIS A 250 1.34 8.78 5.58
CA HIS A 250 -0.04 8.95 5.20
C HIS A 250 -0.18 10.38 4.70
N ILE A 251 -0.37 10.54 3.39
CA ILE A 251 -0.36 11.84 2.72
C ILE A 251 -1.74 12.07 2.12
N PRO A 252 -2.55 12.94 2.75
CA PRO A 252 -3.73 13.49 2.14
C PRO A 252 -3.37 14.37 0.93
N GLY A 253 -4.18 14.30 -0.12
CA GLY A 253 -4.12 15.17 -1.27
C GLY A 253 -5.50 15.70 -1.65
N LEU A 254 -5.49 16.84 -2.34
CA LEU A 254 -6.68 17.44 -2.94
C LEU A 254 -6.41 17.61 -4.43
N LEU A 255 -7.30 17.09 -5.27
CA LEU A 255 -7.13 17.13 -6.74
C LEU A 255 -8.32 17.81 -7.40
N CYS A 256 -8.04 18.64 -8.40
CA CYS A 256 -9.05 19.28 -9.23
C CYS A 256 -9.32 18.42 -10.46
N ARG A 257 -10.57 18.02 -10.69
CA ARG A 257 -10.97 17.28 -11.89
C ARG A 257 -12.29 17.81 -12.46
N PRO A 258 -12.48 17.79 -13.79
CA PRO A 258 -13.74 18.20 -14.43
C PRO A 258 -14.79 17.08 -14.45
N SER A 259 -14.41 15.84 -14.11
CA SER A 259 -15.33 14.71 -14.02
C SER A 259 -16.15 14.80 -12.74
N GLN A 260 -17.43 14.44 -12.82
CA GLN A 260 -18.28 14.27 -11.66
C GLN A 260 -18.32 12.81 -11.25
N THR A 261 -17.48 12.44 -10.29
CA THR A 261 -17.43 11.10 -9.71
C THR A 261 -17.74 11.19 -8.21
N THR A 262 -18.22 10.12 -7.61
CA THR A 262 -18.38 10.04 -6.14
C THR A 262 -17.61 8.82 -5.68
N ASP A 263 -16.87 8.93 -4.58
CA ASP A 263 -16.17 7.77 -4.00
C ASP A 263 -17.18 6.63 -3.84
N HIS A 264 -16.90 5.47 -4.39
CA HIS A 264 -17.84 4.34 -4.40
C HIS A 264 -17.82 3.58 -3.07
N ARG A 265 -16.81 3.81 -2.23
CA ARG A 265 -16.66 3.22 -0.91
C ARG A 265 -17.46 4.02 0.11
N ARG A 266 -18.31 3.34 0.88
CA ARG A 266 -19.26 3.97 1.79
C ARG A 266 -19.09 3.43 3.20
N PHE A 267 -19.26 4.29 4.19
CA PHE A 267 -19.52 3.87 5.56
C PHE A 267 -20.93 3.28 5.71
N LYS A 268 -21.19 2.63 6.84
CA LYS A 268 -22.50 2.06 7.21
C LYS A 268 -23.66 3.06 7.14
N ASN A 269 -23.40 4.34 7.41
CA ASN A 269 -24.39 5.41 7.31
C ASN A 269 -24.68 5.87 5.86
N GLY A 270 -23.97 5.32 4.87
CA GLY A 270 -24.10 5.69 3.46
C GLY A 270 -23.23 6.86 3.03
N GLU A 271 -22.43 7.46 3.92
CA GLU A 271 -21.51 8.53 3.55
C GLU A 271 -20.32 7.99 2.75
N PRO A 272 -19.81 8.72 1.73
CA PRO A 272 -18.54 8.40 1.08
C PRO A 272 -17.37 8.33 2.06
N LEU A 273 -16.37 7.51 1.74
CA LEU A 273 -15.08 7.57 2.43
C LEU A 273 -14.38 8.91 2.24
N ARG A 274 -14.35 9.42 1.00
CA ARG A 274 -13.72 10.70 0.64
C ARG A 274 -14.71 11.74 0.17
N ARG A 275 -14.51 12.99 0.58
CA ARG A 275 -15.38 14.09 0.19
C ARG A 275 -15.03 14.61 -1.20
N ARG A 276 -16.04 15.21 -1.81
CA ARG A 276 -15.96 15.99 -3.03
C ARG A 276 -16.59 17.36 -2.77
N ASN A 277 -15.96 18.42 -3.26
CA ASN A 277 -16.52 19.77 -3.23
C ASN A 277 -16.61 20.33 -4.65
N ASP A 278 -17.71 21.00 -4.97
CA ASP A 278 -17.83 21.76 -6.22
C ASP A 278 -17.04 23.06 -6.08
N ILE A 279 -16.09 23.29 -6.99
CA ILE A 279 -15.25 24.48 -7.04
C ILE A 279 -15.44 25.26 -8.34
N SER A 280 -16.54 25.01 -9.06
CA SER A 280 -16.87 25.70 -10.31
C SER A 280 -17.04 27.21 -10.13
N PHE A 281 -17.22 27.70 -8.90
CA PHE A 281 -17.18 29.14 -8.59
C PHE A 281 -15.82 29.79 -8.86
N LEU A 282 -14.75 29.01 -9.02
CA LEU A 282 -13.44 29.49 -9.46
C LEU A 282 -13.33 29.64 -10.98
N ASN A 283 -14.34 29.17 -11.73
CA ASN A 283 -14.39 29.28 -13.19
C ASN A 283 -15.09 30.57 -13.58
N TRP A 284 -14.29 31.60 -13.82
CA TRP A 284 -14.75 32.95 -14.17
C TRP A 284 -15.10 33.12 -15.66
N GLU A 285 -14.78 32.13 -16.49
CA GLU A 285 -15.15 32.13 -17.91
C GLU A 285 -16.46 31.35 -18.11
N ASP A 286 -17.43 31.98 -18.78
CA ASP A 286 -18.70 31.36 -19.13
C ASP A 286 -18.49 30.13 -20.04
N GLY A 287 -19.18 29.04 -19.71
CA GLY A 287 -19.16 27.82 -20.51
C GLY A 287 -18.03 26.84 -20.21
N LEU A 288 -17.21 27.09 -19.18
CA LEU A 288 -16.27 26.09 -18.67
C LEU A 288 -17.01 24.92 -18.02
N PRO A 289 -16.47 23.68 -18.12
CA PRO A 289 -17.04 22.54 -17.41
C PRO A 289 -17.07 22.77 -15.90
N ALA A 290 -18.02 22.12 -15.23
CA ALA A 290 -17.98 22.04 -13.78
C ALA A 290 -16.68 21.36 -13.33
N GLU A 291 -16.13 21.82 -12.22
CA GLU A 291 -14.92 21.26 -11.63
C GLU A 291 -15.09 20.98 -10.16
N PHE A 292 -14.47 19.89 -9.74
CA PHE A 292 -14.63 19.34 -8.43
C PHE A 292 -13.27 19.11 -7.78
N LEU A 293 -13.21 19.39 -6.49
CA LEU A 293 -12.10 19.09 -5.61
C LEU A 293 -12.35 17.76 -4.92
N TYR A 294 -11.44 16.81 -5.11
CA TYR A 294 -11.51 15.45 -4.58
C TYR A 294 -10.50 15.25 -3.45
N GLU A 295 -10.95 14.69 -2.33
CA GLU A 295 -10.04 14.17 -1.31
C GLU A 295 -9.44 12.85 -1.76
N ASN A 296 -8.12 12.70 -1.66
CA ASN A 296 -7.44 11.44 -1.85
C ASN A 296 -6.37 11.22 -0.77
N GLN A 297 -5.96 9.99 -0.57
CA GLN A 297 -4.86 9.69 0.32
C GLN A 297 -4.00 8.58 -0.25
N VAL A 298 -2.68 8.77 -0.11
CA VAL A 298 -1.71 7.70 -0.24
C VAL A 298 -1.24 7.33 1.16
N SER A 299 -1.27 6.04 1.50
CA SER A 299 -0.75 5.53 2.76
C SER A 299 0.22 4.41 2.47
N CYS A 300 1.43 4.49 3.02
CA CYS A 300 2.42 3.44 2.90
C CYS A 300 3.01 3.14 4.26
N VAL A 301 3.06 1.86 4.61
CA VAL A 301 3.67 1.36 5.85
C VAL A 301 4.61 0.23 5.51
N ILE A 302 5.88 0.35 5.92
CA ILE A 302 6.89 -0.70 5.82
C ILE A 302 7.22 -1.16 7.24
N ALA A 303 6.96 -2.42 7.54
CA ALA A 303 7.21 -3.00 8.85
C ALA A 303 8.02 -4.29 8.74
N GLY A 304 8.94 -4.50 9.66
CA GLY A 304 9.82 -5.66 9.57
C GLY A 304 10.66 -5.95 10.81
N LEU A 305 11.31 -7.12 10.72
CA LEU A 305 12.19 -7.66 11.74
C LEU A 305 13.66 -7.30 11.47
N HIS A 306 14.04 -7.19 10.19
CA HIS A 306 15.38 -6.80 9.73
C HIS A 306 15.37 -6.44 8.22
N GLU A 307 16.51 -6.05 7.66
CA GLU A 307 16.66 -5.55 6.29
C GLU A 307 16.28 -6.56 5.21
N HIS A 308 16.33 -7.85 5.51
CA HIS A 308 15.90 -8.93 4.61
C HIS A 308 14.55 -9.52 4.98
N ASN A 309 13.82 -8.96 5.96
CA ASN A 309 12.52 -9.48 6.36
C ASN A 309 11.55 -8.36 6.72
N TRP A 310 10.70 -8.02 5.77
CA TRP A 310 9.74 -6.94 5.93
C TRP A 310 8.57 -7.05 4.95
N VAL A 311 7.48 -6.37 5.32
CA VAL A 311 6.27 -6.22 4.52
C VAL A 311 6.03 -4.73 4.26
N ALA A 312 5.55 -4.40 3.07
CA ALA A 312 5.04 -3.09 2.75
C ALA A 312 3.56 -3.17 2.40
N TYR A 313 2.76 -2.30 3.00
CA TYR A 313 1.37 -2.04 2.62
C TYR A 313 1.28 -0.66 2.01
N CYS A 314 0.73 -0.54 0.81
CA CYS A 314 0.51 0.74 0.14
C CYS A 314 -0.93 0.82 -0.34
N PHE A 315 -1.68 1.80 0.17
CA PHE A 315 -3.08 2.06 -0.14
C PHE A 315 -3.20 3.39 -0.85
N VAL A 316 -3.83 3.39 -2.02
CA VAL A 316 -3.96 4.58 -2.87
C VAL A 316 -5.40 4.76 -3.30
N ASP A 317 -5.93 5.95 -3.08
CA ASP A 317 -7.21 6.36 -3.63
C ASP A 317 -7.05 6.72 -5.12
N THR A 318 -7.83 6.09 -6.00
CA THR A 318 -7.86 6.34 -7.45
C THR A 318 -9.28 6.55 -8.00
N TYR A 319 -10.30 6.53 -7.12
CA TYR A 319 -11.72 6.66 -7.47
C TYR A 319 -12.10 7.92 -8.29
N PHE A 320 -11.31 8.99 -8.22
CA PHE A 320 -11.64 10.29 -8.82
C PHE A 320 -11.37 10.36 -10.34
N ASP A 321 -10.53 9.49 -10.88
CA ASP A 321 -10.15 9.47 -12.30
C ASP A 321 -11.03 8.51 -13.14
N GLY A 322 -12.27 8.26 -12.71
CA GLY A 322 -13.22 7.31 -13.30
C GLY A 322 -13.16 7.19 -14.84
N GLY A 323 -12.64 6.07 -15.33
CA GLY A 323 -12.56 5.75 -16.77
C GLY A 323 -11.62 6.58 -17.62
N ASN A 324 -10.84 7.46 -17.01
CA ASN A 324 -9.81 8.22 -17.69
C ASN A 324 -8.53 7.37 -17.80
N GLU A 325 -7.79 7.52 -18.90
CA GLU A 325 -6.45 6.95 -19.11
C GLU A 325 -5.42 7.37 -18.02
N ARG A 326 -5.79 8.33 -17.17
CA ARG A 326 -4.97 8.80 -16.05
C ARG A 326 -5.17 8.00 -14.76
N ARG A 327 -6.21 7.16 -14.65
CA ARG A 327 -6.51 6.43 -13.42
C ARG A 327 -5.45 5.37 -13.20
N GLU A 328 -4.64 5.49 -12.16
CA GLU A 328 -3.72 4.43 -11.76
C GLU A 328 -4.47 3.13 -11.44
N THR A 329 -4.20 2.06 -12.18
CA THR A 329 -4.75 0.73 -11.92
C THR A 329 -3.68 -0.36 -11.89
N VAL A 330 -3.96 -1.44 -11.15
CA VAL A 330 -3.11 -2.64 -11.16
C VAL A 330 -3.10 -3.34 -12.52
N ALA A 331 -4.14 -3.15 -13.33
CA ALA A 331 -4.23 -3.68 -14.69
C ALA A 331 -3.27 -2.99 -15.66
N GLU A 332 -3.10 -1.67 -15.52
CA GLU A 332 -2.12 -0.90 -16.31
C GLU A 332 -0.69 -1.35 -16.02
N TYR A 333 -0.30 -1.48 -14.74
CA TYR A 333 1.01 -2.01 -14.38
C TYR A 333 1.26 -3.41 -14.95
N HIS A 334 0.23 -4.27 -14.98
CA HIS A 334 0.34 -5.56 -15.64
C HIS A 334 0.54 -5.44 -17.15
N LYS A 335 -0.24 -4.57 -17.79
CA LYS A 335 -0.20 -4.36 -19.24
C LYS A 335 1.18 -3.88 -19.67
N ASP A 336 1.76 -2.94 -18.93
CA ASP A 336 3.12 -2.46 -19.15
C ASP A 336 4.11 -3.61 -19.03
N LYS A 337 4.02 -4.42 -17.98
CA LYS A 337 4.90 -5.57 -17.76
C LYS A 337 4.88 -6.61 -18.88
N VAL A 338 3.72 -6.90 -19.47
CA VAL A 338 3.60 -7.93 -20.53
C VAL A 338 3.79 -7.39 -21.95
N SER A 339 3.99 -6.09 -22.11
CA SER A 339 4.28 -5.47 -23.40
C SER A 339 5.70 -5.82 -23.87
N GLU A 340 5.95 -5.74 -25.19
CA GLU A 340 7.22 -6.16 -25.82
C GLU A 340 8.43 -5.38 -25.29
N ASP A 341 8.28 -4.06 -25.13
CA ASP A 341 9.28 -3.16 -24.54
C ASP A 341 9.00 -2.83 -23.06
N GLY A 342 8.16 -3.67 -22.44
CA GLY A 342 7.64 -3.51 -21.10
C GLY A 342 8.65 -3.67 -19.98
N MET A 343 8.43 -2.98 -18.87
CA MET A 343 9.17 -3.20 -17.63
C MET A 343 8.23 -3.75 -16.56
N ASN A 344 8.70 -4.71 -15.77
CA ASN A 344 8.01 -5.11 -14.55
C ASN A 344 8.16 -3.99 -13.53
N THR A 345 7.23 -3.04 -13.54
CA THR A 345 7.31 -1.85 -12.70
C THR A 345 6.85 -2.15 -11.27
N ASP A 346 7.40 -1.44 -10.29
CA ASP A 346 6.96 -1.49 -8.90
C ASP A 346 5.78 -0.51 -8.70
N PRO A 347 4.56 -1.00 -8.41
CA PRO A 347 3.43 -0.12 -8.18
C PRO A 347 3.67 0.84 -7.02
N LEU A 348 4.35 0.44 -5.94
CA LEU A 348 4.51 1.32 -4.77
C LEU A 348 5.29 2.59 -5.11
N THR A 349 6.16 2.54 -6.12
CA THR A 349 6.95 3.69 -6.62
C THR A 349 6.27 4.40 -7.79
N TYR A 350 4.95 4.29 -7.91
CA TYR A 350 4.17 4.87 -9.01
C TYR A 350 4.65 4.34 -10.37
N GLY A 351 5.09 3.08 -10.42
CA GLY A 351 5.63 2.44 -11.61
C GLY A 351 7.02 2.92 -12.06
N THR A 352 7.72 3.73 -11.25
CA THR A 352 8.99 4.36 -11.70
C THR A 352 10.19 3.43 -11.54
N CYS A 353 10.13 2.46 -10.63
CA CYS A 353 11.23 1.53 -10.38
C CYS A 353 10.99 0.17 -11.04
N ASP A 354 12.08 -0.47 -11.47
CA ASP A 354 12.09 -1.85 -11.95
C ASP A 354 11.95 -2.81 -10.76
N ALA A 355 10.82 -3.51 -10.66
CA ALA A 355 10.56 -4.49 -9.62
C ALA A 355 11.57 -5.65 -9.68
N ASP A 356 12.12 -5.98 -10.85
CA ASP A 356 13.12 -7.05 -11.01
C ASP A 356 14.53 -6.63 -10.56
N LYS A 357 14.71 -5.36 -10.20
CA LYS A 357 15.89 -4.84 -9.50
C LYS A 357 15.52 -4.31 -8.10
N PRO A 358 15.08 -5.19 -7.18
CA PRO A 358 14.48 -4.77 -5.92
C PRO A 358 15.47 -4.04 -4.99
N LEU A 359 15.01 -2.95 -4.37
CA LEU A 359 15.67 -2.34 -3.23
C LEU A 359 15.29 -3.11 -1.96
N TRP A 360 16.29 -3.74 -1.33
CA TRP A 360 16.10 -4.55 -0.13
C TRP A 360 16.17 -3.74 1.17
N ASP A 361 17.04 -2.74 1.24
CA ASP A 361 17.11 -1.86 2.42
C ASP A 361 15.76 -1.15 2.60
N PRO A 362 15.01 -1.43 3.69
CA PRO A 362 13.66 -0.92 3.89
C PRO A 362 13.63 0.61 4.03
N ARG A 363 14.73 1.23 4.50
CA ARG A 363 14.81 2.69 4.62
C ARG A 363 15.01 3.34 3.26
N LYS A 364 15.90 2.77 2.44
CA LYS A 364 16.08 3.24 1.06
C LYS A 364 14.78 3.07 0.28
N TYR A 365 14.15 1.90 0.42
CA TYR A 365 12.87 1.63 -0.23
C TYR A 365 11.77 2.59 0.24
N PHE A 366 11.64 2.83 1.55
CA PHE A 366 10.70 3.81 2.12
C PHE A 366 10.89 5.20 1.51
N LEU A 367 12.12 5.71 1.48
CA LEU A 367 12.41 7.04 0.93
C LEU A 367 12.13 7.12 -0.57
N THR A 368 12.43 6.04 -1.31
CA THR A 368 12.09 5.95 -2.74
C THR A 368 10.57 5.99 -2.96
N VAL A 369 9.81 5.18 -2.22
CA VAL A 369 8.34 5.17 -2.30
C VAL A 369 7.77 6.53 -1.91
N TYR A 370 8.26 7.13 -0.82
CA TYR A 370 7.85 8.46 -0.36
C TYR A 370 8.09 9.53 -1.43
N LEU A 371 9.27 9.57 -2.05
CA LEU A 371 9.59 10.52 -3.13
C LEU A 371 8.62 10.40 -4.30
N HIS A 372 8.42 9.18 -4.81
CA HIS A 372 7.57 8.95 -5.97
C HIS A 372 6.09 9.19 -5.68
N ARG A 373 5.62 8.94 -4.46
CA ARG A 373 4.21 9.14 -4.07
C ARG A 373 3.88 10.56 -3.65
N THR A 374 4.83 11.31 -3.09
CA THR A 374 4.63 12.72 -2.72
C THR A 374 4.69 13.65 -3.92
N THR A 375 5.52 13.35 -4.93
CA THR A 375 5.74 14.26 -6.06
C THR A 375 4.44 14.61 -6.80
N PRO A 376 3.57 13.66 -7.17
CA PRO A 376 2.27 13.97 -7.78
C PRO A 376 1.37 14.82 -6.87
N VAL A 377 1.33 14.53 -5.57
CA VAL A 377 0.52 15.28 -4.59
C VAL A 377 0.97 16.75 -4.52
N ILE A 378 2.27 16.99 -4.45
CA ILE A 378 2.83 18.35 -4.44
C ILE A 378 2.46 19.08 -5.74
N ARG A 379 2.55 18.41 -6.89
CA ARG A 379 2.18 19.02 -8.18
C ARG A 379 0.71 19.43 -8.22
N GLU A 380 -0.20 18.55 -7.80
CA GLU A 380 -1.64 18.84 -7.74
C GLU A 380 -1.94 20.01 -6.80
N TRP A 381 -1.26 20.07 -5.66
CA TRP A 381 -1.39 21.17 -4.71
C TRP A 381 -0.96 22.51 -5.31
N LEU A 382 0.16 22.53 -6.04
CA LEU A 382 0.65 23.74 -6.70
C LEU A 382 -0.31 24.23 -7.81
N LEU A 383 -0.86 23.30 -8.60
CA LEU A 383 -1.87 23.62 -9.60
C LEU A 383 -3.15 24.21 -8.97
N LEU A 384 -3.57 23.69 -7.82
CA LEU A 384 -4.72 24.23 -7.09
C LEU A 384 -4.45 25.65 -6.57
N ILE A 385 -3.27 25.91 -6.01
CA ILE A 385 -2.89 27.26 -5.56
C ILE A 385 -2.90 28.23 -6.75
N GLU A 386 -2.28 27.87 -7.88
CA GLU A 386 -2.23 28.73 -9.07
C GLU A 386 -3.64 29.07 -9.56
N LYS A 387 -4.54 28.09 -9.58
CA LYS A 387 -5.95 28.28 -9.96
C LYS A 387 -6.67 29.25 -9.02
N ILE A 388 -6.51 29.08 -7.70
CA ILE A 388 -7.13 29.95 -6.70
C ILE A 388 -6.59 31.38 -6.83
N GLU A 389 -5.27 31.56 -6.94
CA GLU A 389 -4.65 32.87 -7.12
C GLU A 389 -5.11 33.55 -8.41
N HIS A 390 -5.24 32.80 -9.50
CA HIS A 390 -5.78 33.32 -10.75
C HIS A 390 -7.23 33.79 -10.58
N GLY A 391 -8.06 33.00 -9.88
CA GLY A 391 -9.43 33.39 -9.55
C GLY A 391 -9.52 34.69 -8.75
N PHE A 392 -8.67 34.87 -7.74
CA PHE A 392 -8.60 36.13 -6.98
C PHE A 392 -8.20 37.32 -7.85
N ARG A 393 -7.20 37.17 -8.74
CA ARG A 393 -6.77 38.24 -9.65
C ARG A 393 -7.88 38.69 -10.60
N ILE A 394 -8.73 37.77 -11.06
CA ILE A 394 -9.89 38.12 -11.90
C ILE A 394 -10.92 38.86 -11.05
N TYR A 395 -11.23 38.35 -9.86
CA TYR A 395 -12.20 38.98 -8.95
C TYR A 395 -11.82 40.42 -8.59
N GLU A 396 -10.53 40.72 -8.34
CA GLU A 396 -10.06 42.08 -8.04
C GLU A 396 -10.16 43.07 -9.22
N GLN A 397 -10.38 42.58 -10.44
CA GLN A 397 -10.51 43.41 -11.65
C GLN A 397 -11.97 43.74 -12.02
N VAL A 398 -12.93 43.10 -11.35
CA VAL A 398 -14.39 43.31 -11.51
C VAL A 398 -14.88 44.18 -10.37
#